data_AF-A0A2D1KLR8-F1
#
_entry.id   AF-A0A2D1KLR8-F1
#
_cell.length_a   1.000
_cell.length_b   1.000
_cell.length_c   1.000
_cell.angle_alpha   90.00
_cell.angle_beta   90.00
_cell.angle_gamma   90.00
#
_symmetry.space_group_name_H-M   'P 1'
#
loop_
_entity.id
_entity.type
_entity.pdbx_description
1 polymer ?
#
loop_
_entity_poly.entity_id
_entity_poly.type
_entity_poly.pdbx_seq_one_letter_code
_entity_poly.pdbx_strand_id
1 'polypeptide(L)'
;MNANLPLASLPTDQKDYVLNVYRYRNHLVGVIERTSLLQLFELAEFVKPANYIAWRFRLYWPSPLLNIDGMPATDKYLLKKLTAISTDFRIPIYGQYQAGSRNHYD
;
A
#
# COMPACT_ATOMS: atom_id res chain seq x y z
N MET A 1 12.68 2.78 -13.13
CA MET A 1 11.56 1.97 -12.61
C MET A 1 10.25 2.57 -13.13
N ASN A 2 9.39 1.77 -13.74
CA ASN A 2 8.06 2.21 -14.17
C ASN A 2 7.23 2.57 -12.94
N ALA A 3 6.91 3.86 -12.76
CA ALA A 3 6.19 4.38 -11.60
C ALA A 3 4.75 3.86 -11.45
N ASN A 4 4.28 3.07 -12.43
CA ASN A 4 2.91 2.54 -12.49
C ASN A 4 2.82 1.05 -12.17
N LEU A 5 3.95 0.33 -12.04
CA LEU A 5 3.94 -1.09 -11.68
C LEU A 5 4.08 -1.26 -10.16
N PRO A 6 3.46 -2.29 -9.57
CA PRO A 6 3.76 -2.65 -8.20
C PRO A 6 5.22 -3.10 -8.07
N LEU A 7 5.85 -2.78 -6.95
CA LEU A 7 7.16 -3.30 -6.57
C LEU A 7 7.11 -4.79 -6.22
N ALA A 8 5.98 -5.23 -5.67
CA ALA A 8 5.71 -6.62 -5.34
C ALA A 8 4.20 -6.89 -5.39
N SER A 9 3.83 -8.11 -5.77
CA SER A 9 2.47 -8.62 -5.77
C SER A 9 2.46 -9.93 -4.97
N LEU A 10 1.71 -9.96 -3.87
CA LEU A 10 1.72 -11.05 -2.90
C LEU A 10 0.31 -11.63 -2.76
N PRO A 11 0.15 -12.97 -2.71
CA PRO A 11 -1.15 -13.55 -2.42
C PRO A 11 -1.61 -13.17 -1.01
N THR A 12 -2.92 -12.97 -0.86
CA THR A 12 -3.57 -12.90 0.46
C THR A 12 -4.15 -14.26 0.83
N ASP A 13 -4.72 -14.38 2.03
CA ASP A 13 -5.40 -15.61 2.46
C ASP A 13 -6.75 -15.79 1.76
N GLN A 14 -7.24 -14.75 1.08
CA GLN A 14 -8.44 -14.80 0.25
C GLN A 14 -8.03 -15.02 -1.20
N LYS A 15 -8.50 -16.13 -1.79
CA LYS A 15 -8.12 -16.60 -3.13
C LYS A 15 -8.23 -15.53 -4.22
N ASP A 16 -9.24 -14.68 -4.12
CA ASP A 16 -9.54 -13.69 -5.15
C ASP A 16 -8.85 -12.34 -4.91
N TYR A 17 -8.06 -12.20 -3.83
CA TYR A 17 -7.42 -10.93 -3.47
C TYR A 17 -5.89 -11.04 -3.48
N VAL A 18 -5.26 -10.02 -4.04
CA VAL A 18 -3.80 -9.84 -4.07
C VAL A 18 -3.43 -8.56 -3.32
N LEU A 19 -2.30 -8.59 -2.62
CA LEU A 19 -1.66 -7.41 -2.06
C LEU A 19 -0.63 -6.88 -3.06
N ASN A 20 -0.93 -5.75 -3.69
CA ASN A 20 0.02 -5.02 -4.54
C ASN A 20 0.71 -3.93 -3.73
N VAL A 21 2.04 -3.91 -3.77
CA VAL A 21 2.86 -2.94 -3.05
C VAL A 21 3.37 -1.88 -4.01
N TYR A 22 2.93 -0.64 -3.83
CA TYR A 22 3.32 0.48 -4.67
C TYR A 22 4.29 1.41 -3.93
N ARG A 23 5.16 2.08 -4.71
CA ARG A 23 5.97 3.19 -4.20
C ARG A 23 5.20 4.51 -4.36
N TYR A 24 4.84 5.13 -3.25
CA TYR A 24 4.18 6.43 -3.19
C TYR A 24 5.00 7.42 -2.35
N ARG A 25 5.42 8.55 -2.94
CA ARG A 25 6.24 9.58 -2.28
C ARG A 25 7.44 9.01 -1.51
N ASN A 26 8.21 8.11 -2.16
CA ASN A 26 9.35 7.40 -1.55
C ASN A 26 9.02 6.51 -0.34
N HIS A 27 7.75 6.15 -0.17
CA HIS A 27 7.32 5.18 0.83
C HIS A 27 6.58 4.03 0.17
N LEU A 28 6.47 2.91 0.86
CA LEU A 28 5.63 1.79 0.47
C LEU A 28 4.20 1.99 0.95
N VAL A 29 3.25 1.67 0.08
CA VAL A 29 1.82 1.56 0.38
C VAL A 29 1.34 0.24 -0.21
N GLY A 30 0.68 -0.57 0.61
CA GLY A 30 -0.03 -1.76 0.17
C GLY A 30 -1.44 -1.42 -0.29
N VAL A 31 -1.89 -2.01 -1.39
CA VAL A 31 -3.27 -1.93 -1.88
C VAL A 31 -3.76 -3.35 -2.13
N ILE A 32 -4.87 -3.71 -1.50
CA ILE A 32 -5.54 -4.98 -1.75
C ILE A 32 -6.41 -4.82 -3.00
N GLU A 33 -6.23 -5.68 -3.98
CA GLU A 33 -6.92 -5.64 -5.27
C GLU A 33 -7.58 -6.98 -5.56
N ARG A 34 -8.71 -6.97 -6.28
CA ARG A 34 -9.36 -8.20 -6.74
C ARG A 34 -8.64 -8.72 -7.98
N THR A 35 -8.31 -10.01 -8.01
CA THR A 35 -7.71 -10.65 -9.18
C THR A 35 -8.66 -10.76 -10.37
N SER A 36 -9.98 -10.72 -10.11
CA SER A 36 -11.02 -10.75 -11.14
C SER A 36 -11.40 -9.38 -11.70
N LEU A 37 -10.84 -8.29 -11.17
CA LEU A 37 -11.06 -6.93 -11.67
C LEU A 37 -9.74 -6.33 -12.17
N LEU A 38 -9.85 -5.25 -12.95
CA LEU A 38 -8.69 -4.52 -13.44
C LEU A 38 -7.87 -3.95 -12.29
N GLN A 39 -6.58 -4.29 -12.24
CA GLN A 39 -5.65 -3.80 -11.23
C GLN A 39 -5.20 -2.37 -11.56
N LEU A 40 -4.75 -1.60 -10.56
CA LEU A 40 -4.35 -0.20 -10.72
C LEU A 40 -3.24 -0.01 -11.76
N PHE A 41 -2.33 -0.99 -11.89
CA PHE A 41 -1.31 -0.92 -12.93
C PHE A 41 -1.88 -1.17 -14.33
N GLU A 42 -2.96 -1.94 -14.46
CA GLU A 42 -3.67 -2.15 -15.73
C GLU A 42 -4.50 -0.91 -16.09
N LEU A 43 -4.95 -0.16 -15.08
CA LEU A 43 -5.62 1.13 -15.24
C LEU A 43 -4.64 2.30 -15.44
N ALA A 44 -3.33 2.05 -15.53
CA ALA A 44 -2.31 3.10 -15.58
C ALA A 44 -2.44 4.04 -16.80
N GLU A 45 -3.14 3.60 -17.86
CA GLU A 45 -3.48 4.43 -19.02
C GLU A 45 -4.49 5.54 -18.67
N PHE A 46 -5.34 5.33 -17.66
CA PHE A 46 -6.39 6.26 -17.23
C PHE A 46 -6.05 6.95 -15.90
N VAL A 47 -5.42 6.22 -14.97
CA VAL A 47 -5.08 6.71 -13.64
C VAL A 47 -3.74 6.14 -13.17
N LYS A 48 -2.80 7.02 -12.87
CA LYS A 48 -1.54 6.60 -12.24
C LYS A 48 -1.83 6.07 -10.82
N PRO A 49 -1.25 4.93 -10.38
CA PRO A 49 -1.46 4.43 -9.02
C PRO A 49 -1.16 5.47 -7.93
N ALA A 50 -0.13 6.30 -8.12
CA ALA A 50 0.19 7.40 -7.20
C ALA A 50 -0.94 8.44 -7.08
N ASN A 51 -1.66 8.73 -8.17
CA ASN A 51 -2.80 9.65 -8.16
C ASN A 51 -4.01 9.02 -7.43
N TYR A 52 -4.26 7.72 -7.66
CA TYR A 52 -5.29 6.98 -6.94
C TYR A 52 -5.03 6.99 -5.43
N ILE A 53 -3.81 6.64 -5.01
CA ILE A 53 -3.41 6.62 -3.59
C ILE A 53 -3.54 8.03 -2.98
N ALA A 54 -3.07 9.06 -3.68
CA ALA A 54 -3.20 10.44 -3.22
C ALA A 54 -4.67 10.87 -3.05
N TRP A 55 -5.55 10.47 -3.97
CA TRP A 55 -6.98 10.75 -3.87
C TRP A 55 -7.62 10.05 -2.66
N ARG A 56 -7.31 8.76 -2.43
CA ARG A 56 -7.80 8.03 -1.26
C ARG A 56 -7.35 8.66 0.06
N PHE A 57 -6.10 9.10 0.15
CA PHE A 57 -5.58 9.80 1.34
C PHE A 57 -6.08 11.25 1.52
N ARG A 58 -6.80 11.81 0.54
CA ARG A 58 -7.54 13.07 0.74
C ARG A 58 -8.91 12.82 1.37
N LEU A 59 -9.53 11.69 1.04
CA LEU A 59 -10.84 11.30 1.58
C LEU A 59 -10.73 10.67 2.96
N TYR A 60 -9.67 9.92 3.20
CA TYR A 60 -9.39 9.23 4.46
C TYR A 60 -8.02 9.62 4.99
N TRP A 61 -7.77 9.40 6.28
CA TRP A 61 -6.42 9.55 6.84
C TRP A 61 -5.43 8.60 6.14
N PRO A 62 -4.17 9.03 5.89
CA PRO A 62 -3.09 8.18 5.43
C PRO A 62 -2.99 6.82 6.11
N SER A 63 -2.87 5.75 5.32
CA SER A 63 -2.69 4.39 5.82
C SER A 63 -1.61 3.66 5.04
N PRO A 64 -0.77 2.85 5.69
CA PRO A 64 0.19 1.97 5.01
C PRO A 64 -0.51 0.92 4.11
N LEU A 65 -1.79 0.63 4.37
CA LEU A 65 -2.55 -0.41 3.69
C LEU A 65 -3.95 0.10 3.33
N LEU A 66 -4.37 -0.12 2.08
CA LEU A 66 -5.71 0.13 1.58
C LEU A 66 -6.41 -1.20 1.27
N ASN A 67 -7.68 -1.37 1.65
CA ASN A 67 -8.49 -2.52 1.27
C ASN A 67 -9.01 -2.42 -0.17
N ILE A 68 -9.79 -3.42 -0.60
CA ILE A 68 -10.41 -3.49 -1.93
C ILE A 68 -11.30 -2.28 -2.26
N ASP A 69 -11.89 -1.65 -1.24
CA ASP A 69 -12.73 -0.46 -1.37
C ASP A 69 -11.91 0.84 -1.25
N GLY A 70 -10.59 0.73 -1.27
CA GLY A 70 -9.62 1.82 -1.12
C GLY A 70 -9.72 2.57 0.22
N MET A 71 -10.26 1.93 1.25
CA MET A 71 -10.30 2.44 2.61
C MET A 71 -9.07 1.97 3.41
N PRO A 72 -8.62 2.74 4.42
CA PRO A 72 -7.59 2.30 5.36
C PRO A 72 -7.88 0.93 5.96
N ALA A 73 -6.87 0.06 5.98
CA ALA A 73 -6.94 -1.26 6.61
C ALA A 73 -5.83 -1.44 7.65
N THR A 74 -6.11 -2.23 8.69
CA THR A 74 -5.19 -2.51 9.81
C THR A 74 -4.87 -3.99 9.96
N ASP A 75 -5.01 -4.76 8.87
CA ASP A 75 -4.71 -6.19 8.84
C ASP A 75 -3.24 -6.44 9.22
N LYS A 76 -3.02 -7.01 10.40
CA LYS A 76 -1.68 -7.23 10.96
C LYS A 76 -0.83 -8.19 10.13
N TYR A 77 -1.44 -9.16 9.46
CA TYR A 77 -0.72 -10.14 8.65
C TYR A 77 -0.23 -9.51 7.35
N LEU A 78 -1.09 -8.74 6.68
CA LEU A 78 -0.71 -8.00 5.48
C LEU A 78 0.30 -6.87 5.79
N LEU A 79 0.19 -6.22 6.95
CA LEU A 79 1.19 -5.25 7.41
C LEU A 79 2.56 -5.90 7.68
N LYS A 80 2.60 -7.12 8.21
CA LYS A 80 3.87 -7.89 8.34
C LYS A 80 4.49 -8.19 6.97
N LYS A 81 3.69 -8.61 5.99
CA LYS A 81 4.15 -8.79 4.60
C LYS A 81 4.73 -7.48 4.03
N LEU A 82 4.02 -6.35 4.20
CA LEU A 82 4.50 -5.05 3.75
C LEU A 82 5.80 -4.61 4.45
N THR A 83 5.96 -4.96 5.72
CA THR A 83 7.18 -4.67 6.50
C THR A 83 8.39 -5.47 6.01
N ALA A 84 8.18 -6.73 5.62
CA ALA A 84 9.23 -7.53 5.00
C ALA A 84 9.72 -6.89 3.68
N ILE A 85 8.79 -6.50 2.80
CA ILE A 85 9.11 -5.79 1.55
C ILE A 85 9.82 -4.46 1.82
N SER A 86 9.40 -3.70 2.83
CA SER A 86 10.08 -2.46 3.24
C SER A 86 11.55 -2.69 3.59
N THR A 87 11.84 -3.78 4.30
CA THR A 87 13.19 -4.17 4.69
C THR A 87 14.03 -4.58 3.48
N ASP A 88 13.47 -5.44 2.62
CA ASP A 88 14.17 -5.96 1.44
C ASP A 88 14.55 -4.85 0.46
N PHE A 89 13.61 -3.94 0.18
CA PHE A 89 13.83 -2.83 -0.75
C PHE A 89 14.48 -1.61 -0.10
N ARG A 90 14.63 -1.60 1.23
CA ARG A 90 15.11 -0.45 2.04
C ARG A 90 14.29 0.83 1.77
N ILE A 91 12.98 0.69 1.66
CA ILE A 91 12.03 1.79 1.44
C ILE A 91 11.08 1.84 2.64
N PRO A 92 10.93 2.97 3.35
CA PRO A 92 10.06 3.05 4.52
C PRO A 92 8.59 2.87 4.17
N ILE A 93 7.77 2.39 5.10
CA ILE A 93 6.32 2.28 4.92
C ILE A 93 5.67 3.63 5.22
N TYR A 94 4.68 4.03 4.41
CA TYR A 94 3.96 5.29 4.59
C TYR A 94 3.18 5.27 5.91
N GLY A 95 3.32 6.31 6.73
CA GLY A 95 2.63 6.43 8.02
C GLY A 95 3.27 5.66 9.19
N GLN A 96 4.27 4.81 8.97
CA GLN A 96 4.92 4.04 10.05
C GLN A 96 5.78 4.92 10.98
N TYR A 97 6.28 6.07 10.50
CA TYR A 97 7.02 7.03 11.31
C TYR A 97 6.18 7.82 12.33
N GLN A 98 4.84 7.70 12.31
CA GLN A 98 3.99 8.39 13.30
C GLN A 98 3.67 7.53 14.54
N ALA A 99 3.97 6.24 14.52
CA ALA A 99 3.73 5.36 15.66
C ALA A 99 4.95 5.24 16.61
N GLY A 100 6.16 5.58 16.14
CA GLY A 100 7.41 5.46 16.91
C GLY A 100 7.81 6.70 17.71
N SER A 101 7.13 7.84 17.55
CA SER A 101 7.46 9.11 18.21
C SER A 101 6.51 9.47 19.38
N ARG A 102 5.80 8.48 19.93
CA ARG A 102 4.99 8.60 21.15
C ARG A 102 5.53 7.75 22.31
N ASN A 103 6.84 7.63 22.45
CA ASN A 103 7.43 7.17 23.71
C ASN A 103 8.58 8.10 24.12
N HIS A 104 8.48 8.54 25.37
CA HIS A 104 9.44 9.32 26.16
C HIS A 104 9.60 10.82 25.85
N TYR A 105 8.74 11.61 26.51
CA TYR A 105 9.21 12.72 27.33
C TYR A 105 8.52 12.61 28.70
N ASP A 106 9.37 12.44 29.72
CA ASP A 106 9.23 12.65 31.18
C ASP A 106 7.91 12.31 31.90
#